data_AF-A0A9X5MUD1-F1
#
_entry.id   AF-A0A9X5MUD1-F1
#
_cell.length_a   1.000
_cell.length_b   1.000
_cell.length_c   1.000
_cell.angle_alpha   90.00
_cell.angle_beta   90.00
_cell.angle_gamma   90.00
#
_symmetry.space_group_name_H-M   'P 1'
#
loop_
_entity.id
_entity.type
_entity.pdbx_description
1 polymer ?
#
loop_
_entity_poly.entity_id
_entity_poly.type
_entity_poly.pdbx_seq_one_letter_code
_entity_poly.pdbx_strand_id
1 'polypeptide(L)'
;MKNLLSFLIMTLLALPSFVYAQKQSDDKKIDYRPLTQEEEITIKAWVSNGLKDGESAKFKLSERVISINNEPEYIYCGLVNAKNSYGAYSGWVVFKSFVTKNAYNKLIALTDVGQKMGVDPAMQIGDGKFYEQVLFDTCTSKGYFKGNYLNEDLIGRK
;
A
#
# COMPACT_ATOMS: atom_id res chain seq x y z
N MET A 1 -0.18 -82.60 -16.89
CA MET A 1 1.29 -82.60 -16.85
C MET A 1 1.81 -81.26 -17.35
N LYS A 2 2.74 -80.66 -16.59
CA LYS A 2 3.66 -79.56 -16.92
C LYS A 2 3.02 -78.17 -17.08
N ASN A 3 3.18 -77.27 -16.10
CA ASN A 3 4.38 -76.52 -15.68
C ASN A 3 4.62 -75.26 -16.52
N LEU A 4 4.57 -74.09 -15.87
CA LEU A 4 5.57 -73.00 -15.80
C LEU A 4 4.82 -71.69 -15.45
N LEU A 5 5.13 -71.01 -14.35
CA LEU A 5 6.09 -69.88 -14.28
C LEU A 5 5.73 -68.79 -15.33
N SER A 6 5.61 -67.51 -15.05
CA SER A 6 6.23 -66.68 -14.02
C SER A 6 5.74 -65.23 -14.24
N PHE A 7 5.51 -64.51 -13.14
CA PHE A 7 5.83 -63.08 -12.92
C PHE A 7 5.07 -61.94 -13.64
N LEU A 8 5.16 -60.79 -12.95
CA LEU A 8 5.03 -59.39 -13.41
C LEU A 8 3.57 -58.85 -13.52
N ILE A 9 3.12 -57.73 -12.94
CA ILE A 9 3.74 -56.55 -12.31
C ILE A 9 2.74 -55.97 -11.29
N MET A 10 3.27 -55.59 -10.13
CA MET A 10 2.67 -54.69 -9.16
C MET A 10 2.75 -53.25 -9.69
N THR A 11 1.63 -52.65 -10.13
CA THR A 11 1.54 -51.20 -10.38
C THR A 11 0.54 -50.59 -9.42
N LEU A 12 1.04 -50.19 -8.25
CA LEU A 12 0.40 -49.20 -7.40
C LEU A 12 0.37 -47.88 -8.18
N LEU A 13 -0.80 -47.49 -8.66
CA LEU A 13 -1.05 -46.13 -9.14
C LEU A 13 -1.10 -45.19 -7.93
N ALA A 14 0.07 -44.75 -7.47
CA ALA A 14 0.17 -43.57 -6.62
C ALA A 14 -0.15 -42.36 -7.48
N LEU A 15 -1.43 -41.96 -7.50
CA LEU A 15 -1.81 -40.65 -7.98
C LEU A 15 -1.14 -39.63 -7.05
N PRO A 16 -0.28 -38.72 -7.55
CA PRO A 16 0.12 -37.59 -6.75
C PRO A 16 -1.16 -36.79 -6.50
N SER A 17 -1.66 -36.86 -5.28
CA SER A 17 -2.67 -35.94 -4.78
C SER A 17 -2.10 -34.54 -4.95
N PHE A 18 -2.42 -33.89 -6.06
CA PHE A 18 -2.24 -32.45 -6.21
C PHE A 18 -3.15 -31.82 -5.16
N VAL A 19 -2.59 -31.63 -3.96
CA VAL A 19 -3.15 -30.74 -2.95
C VAL A 19 -3.02 -29.35 -3.55
N TYR A 20 -4.04 -28.96 -4.32
CA TYR A 20 -4.26 -27.58 -4.68
C TYR A 20 -4.51 -26.86 -3.35
N ALA A 21 -3.51 -26.15 -2.85
CA ALA A 21 -3.69 -25.22 -1.76
C ALA A 21 -4.70 -24.17 -2.24
N GLN A 22 -5.97 -24.35 -1.88
CA GLN A 22 -6.98 -23.32 -2.07
C GLN A 22 -6.54 -22.13 -1.22
N LYS A 23 -6.04 -21.09 -1.88
CA LYS A 23 -5.80 -19.79 -1.26
C LYS A 23 -7.17 -19.24 -0.85
N GLN A 24 -7.55 -19.51 0.40
CA GLN A 24 -8.76 -18.98 1.00
C GLN A 24 -8.66 -17.45 0.97
N SER A 25 -9.41 -16.81 0.07
CA SER A 25 -9.54 -15.36 0.04
C SER A 25 -10.41 -14.99 1.24
N ASP A 26 -9.75 -14.65 2.34
CA ASP A 26 -10.39 -14.02 3.47
C ASP A 26 -10.81 -12.61 3.00
N ASP A 27 -12.05 -12.48 2.54
CA ASP A 27 -12.60 -11.21 2.07
C ASP A 27 -12.70 -10.27 3.29
N LYS A 28 -11.70 -9.41 3.43
CA LYS A 28 -11.65 -8.41 4.49
C LYS A 28 -12.91 -7.55 4.43
N LYS A 29 -13.65 -7.47 5.53
CA LYS A 29 -14.73 -6.49 5.68
C LYS A 29 -14.10 -5.14 5.97
N ILE A 30 -14.26 -4.17 5.08
CA ILE A 30 -13.66 -2.84 5.22
C ILE A 30 -14.75 -1.78 5.18
N ASP A 31 -14.82 -0.97 6.24
CA ASP A 31 -15.76 0.14 6.34
C ASP A 31 -15.08 1.47 6.02
N TYR A 32 -15.80 2.33 5.29
CA TYR A 32 -15.30 3.60 4.78
C TYR A 32 -16.17 4.77 5.21
N ARG A 33 -15.58 5.96 5.22
CA ARG A 33 -16.31 7.24 5.20
C ARG A 33 -15.50 8.34 4.52
N PRO A 34 -16.13 9.44 4.09
CA PRO A 34 -15.41 10.65 3.71
C PRO A 34 -14.51 11.15 4.85
N LEU A 35 -13.41 11.81 4.48
CA LEU A 35 -12.61 12.57 5.44
C LEU A 35 -13.44 13.72 6.01
N THR A 36 -13.26 14.02 7.28
CA THR A 36 -13.72 15.30 7.82
C THR A 36 -12.80 16.42 7.32
N GLN A 37 -13.29 17.65 7.33
CA GLN A 37 -12.49 18.82 6.96
C GLN A 37 -11.23 18.96 7.84
N GLU A 38 -11.37 18.69 9.14
CA GLU A 38 -10.24 18.72 10.09
C GLU A 38 -9.20 17.65 9.76
N GLU A 39 -9.62 16.43 9.43
CA GLU A 39 -8.70 15.37 8.99
C GLU A 39 -7.98 15.73 7.70
N GLU A 40 -8.71 16.21 6.69
CA GLU A 40 -8.11 16.61 5.42
C GLU A 40 -7.05 17.70 5.60
N ILE A 41 -7.39 18.77 6.35
CA ILE A 41 -6.45 19.86 6.64
C ILE A 41 -5.23 19.34 7.39
N THR A 42 -5.45 18.50 8.42
CA THR A 42 -4.36 17.96 9.24
C THR A 42 -3.45 17.06 8.40
N ILE A 43 -4.00 16.13 7.62
CA ILE A 43 -3.22 15.23 6.77
C ILE A 43 -2.40 16.05 5.76
N LYS A 44 -3.02 16.98 5.04
CA LYS A 44 -2.32 17.82 4.04
C LYS A 44 -1.17 18.60 4.68
N ALA A 45 -1.40 19.23 5.83
CA ALA A 45 -0.36 20.00 6.52
C ALA A 45 0.84 19.12 6.93
N TRP A 46 0.57 17.95 7.51
CA TRP A 46 1.64 17.04 7.94
C TRP A 46 2.39 16.43 6.76
N VAL A 47 1.70 16.08 5.67
CA VAL A 47 2.34 15.61 4.45
C VAL A 47 3.21 16.72 3.85
N SER A 48 2.66 17.92 3.65
CA SER A 48 3.40 19.07 3.10
C SER A 48 4.66 19.42 3.89
N ASN A 49 4.62 19.32 5.22
CA ASN A 49 5.79 19.55 6.07
C ASN A 49 6.93 18.54 5.84
N GLY A 50 6.61 17.34 5.33
CA GLY A 50 7.60 16.31 4.98
C GLY A 50 8.16 16.42 3.56
N LEU A 51 7.75 17.44 2.80
CA LEU A 51 8.17 17.66 1.41
C LEU A 51 9.22 18.76 1.34
N LYS A 52 10.02 18.73 0.29
CA LYS A 52 11.01 19.78 0.01
C LYS A 52 10.37 21.10 -0.39
N ASP A 53 9.29 21.04 -1.15
CA ASP A 53 8.44 22.18 -1.50
C ASP A 53 6.98 21.84 -1.15
N GLY A 54 6.65 21.98 0.14
CA GLY A 54 5.32 21.68 0.67
C GLY A 54 4.20 22.56 0.12
N GLU A 55 4.50 23.78 -0.31
CA GLU A 55 3.54 24.73 -0.89
C GLU A 55 3.13 24.33 -2.31
N SER A 56 3.99 23.63 -3.03
CA SER A 56 3.69 23.07 -4.35
C SER A 56 2.81 21.82 -4.32
N ALA A 57 2.50 21.29 -3.14
CA ALA A 57 1.89 19.98 -2.97
C ALA A 57 0.50 19.89 -3.61
N LYS A 58 0.32 18.84 -4.41
CA LYS A 58 -0.96 18.41 -4.96
C LYS A 58 -1.32 17.05 -4.37
N PHE A 59 -2.59 16.87 -4.04
CA PHE A 59 -3.06 15.69 -3.32
C PHE A 59 -4.14 14.93 -4.11
N LYS A 60 -4.09 13.61 -4.01
CA LYS A 60 -5.22 12.72 -4.35
C LYS A 60 -5.59 11.95 -3.09
N LEU A 61 -6.74 12.30 -2.52
CA LEU A 61 -7.27 11.75 -1.28
C LEU A 61 -8.45 10.85 -1.61
N SER A 62 -8.52 9.68 -0.99
CA SER A 62 -9.68 8.80 -1.03
C SER A 62 -10.49 8.88 0.26
N GLU A 63 -11.60 8.15 0.29
CA GLU A 63 -12.30 7.87 1.54
C GLU A 63 -11.34 7.25 2.58
N ARG A 64 -11.63 7.53 3.84
CA ARG A 64 -10.93 6.97 4.99
C ARG A 64 -11.46 5.57 5.27
N VAL A 65 -10.54 4.62 5.42
CA VAL A 65 -10.82 3.33 6.05
C VAL A 65 -10.95 3.55 7.55
N ILE A 66 -12.12 3.23 8.12
CA ILE A 66 -12.38 3.39 9.55
C ILE A 66 -12.34 2.06 10.31
N SER A 67 -12.60 0.95 9.64
CA SER A 67 -12.48 -0.38 10.24
C SER A 67 -12.01 -1.41 9.21
N ILE A 68 -11.27 -2.42 9.68
CA ILE A 68 -10.96 -3.65 8.94
C ILE A 68 -11.31 -4.83 9.83
N ASN A 69 -12.18 -5.71 9.38
CA ASN A 69 -12.71 -6.84 10.16
C ASN A 69 -13.32 -6.39 11.51
N ASN A 70 -13.98 -5.22 11.50
CA ASN A 70 -14.55 -4.54 12.67
C ASN A 70 -13.52 -4.00 13.69
N GLU A 71 -12.22 -4.06 13.40
CA GLU A 71 -11.18 -3.44 14.21
C GLU A 71 -10.90 -2.00 13.71
N PRO A 72 -10.72 -1.01 14.61
CA PRO A 72 -10.45 0.37 14.22
C PRO A 72 -9.18 0.53 13.38
N GLU A 73 -9.25 1.37 12.33
CA GLU A 73 -8.10 1.72 11.49
C GLU A 73 -7.68 3.17 11.68
N TYR A 74 -6.38 3.36 11.92
CA TYR A 74 -5.77 4.65 12.17
C TYR A 74 -4.88 5.12 11.01
N ILE A 75 -4.49 4.23 10.12
CA ILE A 75 -3.71 4.57 8.94
C ILE A 75 -4.62 5.15 7.86
N TYR A 76 -4.22 6.32 7.38
CA TYR A 76 -4.71 6.92 6.15
C TYR A 76 -3.63 6.87 5.08
N CYS A 77 -4.03 6.63 3.84
CA CYS A 77 -3.14 6.63 2.70
C CYS A 77 -3.67 7.54 1.60
N GLY A 78 -2.75 8.16 0.87
CA GLY A 78 -3.07 8.96 -0.30
C GLY A 78 -1.87 9.10 -1.22
N LEU A 79 -2.03 9.90 -2.28
CA LEU A 79 -0.94 10.26 -3.17
C LEU A 79 -0.66 11.75 -3.07
N VAL A 80 0.63 12.10 -3.12
CA VAL A 80 1.11 13.47 -3.15
C VAL A 80 2.09 13.66 -4.29
N ASN A 81 2.06 14.82 -4.94
CA ASN A 81 3.06 15.23 -5.91
C ASN A 81 3.47 16.66 -5.58
N ALA A 82 4.78 16.92 -5.57
CA ALA A 82 5.35 18.21 -5.26
C ALA A 82 6.63 18.42 -6.07
N LYS A 83 7.15 19.64 -6.04
CA LYS A 83 8.43 19.97 -6.64
C LYS A 83 9.58 19.40 -5.81
N ASN A 84 10.60 18.91 -6.49
CA ASN A 84 11.84 18.43 -5.89
C ASN A 84 12.86 19.58 -5.74
N SER A 85 14.12 19.25 -5.40
CA SER A 85 15.19 20.25 -5.22
C SER A 85 15.53 21.05 -6.49
N TYR A 86 15.13 20.56 -7.66
CA TYR A 86 15.31 21.24 -8.95
C TYR A 86 14.09 22.09 -9.36
N GLY A 87 13.04 22.15 -8.54
CA GLY A 87 11.81 22.89 -8.83
C GLY A 87 10.85 22.19 -9.79
N ALA A 88 11.11 20.93 -10.15
CA ALA A 88 10.29 20.13 -11.06
C ALA A 88 9.43 19.11 -10.30
N TYR A 89 8.22 18.85 -10.81
CA TYR A 89 7.38 17.76 -10.30
C TYR A 89 7.96 16.40 -10.68
N SER A 90 8.05 15.48 -9.71
CA SER A 90 8.72 14.17 -9.88
C SER A 90 7.73 12.99 -9.96
N GLY A 91 6.48 13.31 -10.26
CA GLY A 91 5.38 12.37 -10.31
C GLY A 91 4.71 12.18 -8.94
N TRP A 92 3.59 11.47 -8.98
CA TRP A 92 2.86 11.12 -7.76
C TRP A 92 3.66 10.10 -6.95
N VAL A 93 3.57 10.24 -5.63
CA VAL A 93 4.19 9.38 -4.64
C VAL A 93 3.19 9.02 -3.57
N VAL A 94 3.22 7.78 -3.08
CA VAL A 94 2.40 7.34 -1.94
C VAL A 94 2.84 8.01 -0.64
N PHE A 95 1.88 8.46 0.16
CA PHE A 95 2.12 8.76 1.56
C PHE A 95 1.21 7.91 2.47
N LYS A 96 1.68 7.69 3.69
CA LYS A 96 0.98 6.98 4.76
C LYS A 96 0.99 7.86 6.00
N SER A 97 -0.18 8.16 6.55
CA SER A 97 -0.34 8.98 7.76
C SER A 97 -1.01 8.17 8.87
N PHE A 98 -0.44 8.18 10.07
CA PHE A 98 -1.12 7.70 11.27
C PHE A 98 -1.94 8.82 11.88
N VAL A 99 -3.26 8.75 11.69
CA VAL A 99 -4.21 9.80 12.08
C VAL A 99 -4.82 9.45 13.42
N THR A 100 -4.46 10.23 14.44
CA THR A 100 -4.90 10.02 15.82
C THR A 100 -4.99 11.36 16.57
N LYS A 101 -5.48 11.32 17.80
CA LYS A 101 -5.40 12.46 18.72
C LYS A 101 -4.23 12.30 19.69
N ASN A 102 -3.52 13.39 19.95
CA ASN A 102 -2.47 13.40 20.96
C ASN A 102 -3.04 13.57 22.38
N ALA A 103 -2.17 13.66 23.39
CA ALA A 103 -2.55 13.85 24.80
C ALA A 103 -3.36 15.13 25.08
N TYR A 104 -3.32 16.11 24.18
CA TYR A 104 -4.07 17.37 24.26
C TYR A 104 -5.37 17.34 23.44
N ASN A 105 -5.82 16.16 23.01
CA ASN A 105 -7.02 15.96 22.19
C ASN A 105 -6.95 16.65 20.81
N LYS A 106 -5.75 17.07 20.36
CA LYS A 106 -5.51 17.65 19.02
C LYS A 106 -5.28 16.55 18.00
N LEU A 107 -5.93 16.65 16.84
CA LEU A 107 -5.70 15.76 15.73
C LEU A 107 -4.28 15.93 15.16
N ILE A 108 -3.60 14.82 14.94
CA ILE A 108 -2.27 14.74 14.34
C ILE A 108 -2.25 13.67 13.25
N ALA A 109 -1.32 13.80 12.29
CA ALA A 109 -1.18 12.87 11.17
C ALA A 109 0.30 12.57 10.92
N LEU A 110 0.94 11.77 11.79
CA LEU A 110 2.35 11.40 11.63
C LEU A 110 2.53 10.73 10.27
N THR A 111 3.35 11.32 9.39
CA THR A 111 3.36 10.97 7.97
C THR A 111 4.72 10.45 7.51
N ASP A 112 4.68 9.39 6.73
CA ASP A 112 5.77 8.92 5.89
C ASP A 112 5.41 9.16 4.41
N VAL A 113 6.34 9.76 3.66
CA VAL A 113 6.25 9.89 2.19
C VAL A 113 7.15 8.83 1.56
N GLY A 114 6.69 8.21 0.48
CA GLY A 114 7.45 7.19 -0.23
C GLY A 114 8.74 7.74 -0.86
N GLN A 115 9.72 6.87 -1.03
CA GLN A 115 10.94 7.15 -1.78
C GLN A 115 11.08 6.19 -2.95
N LYS A 116 11.42 6.72 -4.12
CA LYS A 116 11.68 5.90 -5.33
C LYS A 116 13.08 5.31 -5.26
N MET A 117 13.20 3.99 -5.38
CA MET A 117 14.49 3.31 -5.32
C MET A 117 15.37 3.64 -6.55
N GLY A 118 16.66 3.86 -6.35
CA GLY A 118 17.61 4.15 -7.43
C GLY A 118 17.48 5.55 -8.03
N VAL A 119 16.69 6.44 -7.42
CA VAL A 119 16.51 7.83 -7.83
C VAL A 119 17.39 8.73 -6.97
N ASP A 120 18.05 9.71 -7.60
CA ASP A 120 18.87 10.70 -6.90
C ASP A 120 18.07 11.39 -5.77
N PRO A 121 18.62 11.52 -4.55
CA PRO A 121 17.93 12.18 -3.45
C PRO A 121 17.38 13.56 -3.82
N ALA A 122 18.07 14.36 -4.64
CA ALA A 122 17.62 15.66 -5.11
C ALA A 122 16.35 15.58 -5.99
N MET A 123 16.15 14.46 -6.68
CA MET A 123 14.95 14.20 -7.48
C MET A 123 13.74 13.73 -6.66
N GLN A 124 13.93 13.31 -5.41
CA GLN A 124 12.82 12.98 -4.51
C GLN A 124 12.07 14.25 -4.08
N ILE A 125 10.77 14.11 -3.80
CA ILE A 125 9.90 15.22 -3.37
C ILE A 125 9.96 15.51 -1.86
N GLY A 126 10.58 14.62 -1.08
CA GLY A 126 10.71 14.70 0.37
C GLY A 126 11.74 13.70 0.88
N ASP A 127 12.04 13.73 2.17
CA ASP A 127 13.10 12.92 2.80
C ASP A 127 12.52 11.69 3.52
N GLY A 128 11.57 11.02 2.85
CA GLY A 128 10.87 9.86 3.38
C GLY A 128 11.81 8.73 3.81
N LYS A 129 11.38 7.93 4.80
CA LYS A 129 12.20 6.82 5.33
C LYS A 129 11.88 5.46 4.71
N PHE A 130 10.81 5.37 3.94
CA PHE A 130 10.29 4.11 3.41
C PHE A 130 10.29 4.12 1.89
N TYR A 131 10.63 2.97 1.31
CA TYR A 131 10.43 2.76 -0.12
C TYR A 131 8.95 2.87 -0.47
N GLU A 132 8.69 3.53 -1.60
CA GLU A 132 7.35 3.75 -2.10
C GLU A 132 6.54 2.45 -2.22
N GLN A 133 7.15 1.38 -2.74
CA GLN A 133 6.48 0.07 -2.85
C GLN A 133 6.00 -0.45 -1.48
N VAL A 134 6.79 -0.28 -0.42
CA VAL A 134 6.43 -0.77 0.92
C VAL A 134 5.19 -0.02 1.44
N LEU A 135 5.14 1.29 1.23
CA LEU A 135 3.95 2.07 1.59
C LEU A 135 2.76 1.71 0.72
N PHE A 136 2.96 1.56 -0.59
CA PHE A 136 1.92 1.16 -1.54
C PHE A 136 1.27 -0.18 -1.17
N ASP A 137 2.09 -1.19 -0.89
CA ASP A 137 1.62 -2.54 -0.50
C ASP A 137 0.86 -2.47 0.84
N THR A 138 1.38 -1.71 1.80
CA THR A 138 0.71 -1.49 3.09
C THR A 138 -0.68 -0.87 2.88
N CYS A 139 -0.76 0.20 2.10
CA CYS A 139 -1.99 0.92 1.82
C CYS A 139 -3.00 0.05 1.06
N THR A 140 -2.55 -0.67 0.03
CA THR A 140 -3.39 -1.59 -0.73
C THR A 140 -3.95 -2.70 0.16
N SER A 141 -3.12 -3.28 1.02
CA SER A 141 -3.56 -4.33 1.97
C SER A 141 -4.61 -3.85 2.98
N LYS A 142 -4.68 -2.53 3.21
CA LYS A 142 -5.66 -1.86 4.08
C LYS A 142 -6.89 -1.36 3.32
N GLY A 143 -7.00 -1.65 2.03
CA GLY A 143 -8.16 -1.31 1.21
C GLY A 143 -8.13 0.08 0.60
N TYR A 144 -6.97 0.75 0.59
CA TYR A 144 -6.76 1.96 -0.20
C TYR A 144 -6.39 1.60 -1.65
N PHE A 145 -6.55 2.56 -2.57
CA PHE A 145 -6.19 2.43 -3.99
C PHE A 145 -6.95 1.35 -4.80
N LYS A 146 -8.19 1.04 -4.42
CA LYS A 146 -9.07 0.13 -5.19
C LYS A 146 -9.33 0.67 -6.62
N GLY A 147 -8.98 -0.10 -7.66
CA GLY A 147 -9.19 0.24 -9.07
C GLY A 147 -7.90 0.53 -9.87
N ASN A 148 -8.01 1.17 -11.03
CA ASN A 148 -6.91 1.51 -11.96
C ASN A 148 -5.89 2.54 -11.41
N TYR A 149 -5.81 2.77 -10.10
CA TYR A 149 -4.70 3.50 -9.47
C TYR A 149 -3.38 2.72 -9.58
N LEU A 150 -3.43 1.46 -10.00
CA LEU A 150 -2.28 0.67 -10.43
C LEU A 150 -1.79 1.08 -11.83
N ASN A 151 -1.73 2.38 -12.15
CA ASN A 151 -0.94 2.74 -13.34
C ASN A 151 0.52 2.47 -12.97
N GLU A 152 1.22 1.72 -13.82
CA GLU A 152 2.66 1.48 -13.75
C GLU A 152 3.46 2.78 -13.49
N ASP A 153 2.93 3.92 -13.93
CA ASP A 153 3.40 5.28 -13.67
C ASP A 153 3.50 5.68 -12.18
N LEU A 154 2.69 5.07 -11.29
CA LEU A 154 2.67 5.36 -9.86
C LEU A 154 3.69 4.54 -9.06
N ILE A 155 4.07 3.37 -9.55
CA ILE A 155 5.04 2.48 -8.89
C ILE A 155 6.40 2.46 -9.59
N GLY A 156 6.55 3.18 -10.71
CA GLY A 156 7.81 3.29 -11.46
C GLY A 156 8.30 1.98 -12.06
N ARG A 157 7.44 0.96 -12.21
CA ARG A 157 7.78 -0.27 -12.93
C ARG A 157 7.44 -0.06 -14.41
N LYS A 158 8.45 0.16 -15.24
CA LYS A 158 8.38 -0.06 -16.68
C LYS A 158 8.65 -1.52 -16.99
#